data_AF-A0A8H3W2D1-F1
#
_entry.id   AF-A0A8H3W2D1-F1
#
_cell.length_a   1.000
_cell.length_b   1.000
_cell.length_c   1.000
_cell.angle_alpha   90.00
_cell.angle_beta   90.00
_cell.angle_gamma   90.00
#
_symmetry.space_group_name_H-M   'P 1'
#
loop_
_entity.id
_entity.type
_entity.pdbx_description
1 polymer ?
#
loop_
_entity_poly.entity_id
_entity_poly.type
_entity_poly.pdbx_seq_one_letter_code
_entity_poly.pdbx_strand_id
1 'polypeptide(L)' 'MELEKCLGNLNGDLAWMQNGGFDYDCSGCQIIDTEGDKFIMQCYCNLKRTTINLNLGIRNEDGVLWCSYQSASRLS' A
#
# COMPACT_ATOMS: atom_id res chain seq x y z
N MET A 1 1.01 13.09 -0.63
CA MET A 1 1.57 11.85 -1.22
C MET A 1 0.43 11.10 -1.89
N GLU A 2 0.71 10.49 -3.04
CA GLU A 2 -0.21 9.73 -3.87
C GLU A 2 0.11 8.23 -3.69
N LEU A 3 -0.85 7.42 -3.23
CA LEU A 3 -0.60 6.01 -2.90
C LEU A 3 -0.37 5.16 -4.17
N GLU A 4 -0.89 5.59 -5.30
CA GLU A 4 -0.70 4.97 -6.62
C GLU A 4 0.76 5.01 -7.09
N LYS A 5 1.58 5.92 -6.54
CA LYS A 5 3.03 5.96 -6.78
C LYS A 5 3.80 4.90 -5.99
N CYS A 6 3.12 4.22 -5.07
CA CYS A 6 3.72 3.38 -4.04
C CYS A 6 3.14 1.96 -4.00
N LEU A 7 1.93 1.80 -4.52
CA LEU A 7 1.18 0.57 -4.51
C LEU A 7 0.77 0.19 -5.93
N GLY A 8 0.86 -1.11 -6.21
CA GLY A 8 0.30 -1.73 -7.40
C GLY A 8 -0.67 -2.85 -7.04
N ASN A 9 -1.36 -3.36 -8.03
CA ASN A 9 -2.20 -4.55 -7.93
C ASN A 9 -1.47 -5.73 -8.59
N LEU A 10 -1.05 -6.69 -7.78
CA LEU A 10 -0.46 -7.95 -8.26
C LEU A 10 -1.51 -9.05 -8.19
N ASN A 11 -2.19 -9.32 -9.31
CA ASN A 11 -3.19 -10.40 -9.43
C ASN A 11 -4.33 -10.34 -8.40
N GLY A 12 -4.77 -9.14 -8.03
CA GLY A 12 -5.82 -8.88 -7.05
C GLY A 12 -5.32 -8.58 -5.64
N ASP A 13 -3.99 -8.56 -5.43
CA ASP A 13 -3.39 -8.22 -4.15
C ASP A 13 -2.63 -6.89 -4.19
N LEU A 14 -2.89 -6.02 -3.21
CA LEU A 14 -2.12 -4.80 -3.04
C LEU A 14 -0.68 -5.15 -2.69
N ALA A 15 0.26 -4.57 -3.42
CA ALA A 15 1.69 -4.79 -3.22
C ALA A 15 2.46 -3.47 -3.32
N TRP A 16 3.56 -3.36 -2.57
CA TRP A 16 4.49 -2.23 -2.70
C TRP A 16 5.16 -2.26 -4.07
N MET A 17 4.91 -1.23 -4.87
CA MET A 17 5.39 -1.14 -6.25
C MET A 17 5.57 0.33 -6.63
N GLN A 18 6.74 0.68 -7.14
CA GLN A 18 7.00 2.03 -7.63
C GLN A 18 6.13 2.31 -8.86
N ASN A 19 5.35 3.40 -8.80
CA ASN A 19 4.38 3.76 -9.84
C ASN A 19 3.44 2.60 -10.20
N GLY A 20 3.01 1.83 -9.19
CA GLY A 20 2.23 0.62 -9.41
C GLY A 20 0.80 0.86 -9.91
N GLY A 21 0.23 2.05 -9.69
CA GLY A 21 -1.06 2.43 -10.27
C GLY A 21 -2.21 1.51 -9.83
N PHE A 22 -2.24 1.05 -8.58
CA PHE A 22 -3.27 0.11 -8.11
C PHE A 22 -4.71 0.65 -8.30
N ASP A 23 -4.90 1.96 -8.34
CA ASP A 23 -6.19 2.62 -8.48
C ASP A 23 -6.81 2.49 -9.87
N TYR A 24 -6.06 2.03 -10.88
CA TYR A 24 -6.62 1.69 -12.20
C TYR A 24 -7.55 0.48 -12.17
N ASP A 25 -7.30 -0.49 -11.29
CA ASP A 25 -8.01 -1.77 -11.25
C ASP A 25 -8.49 -2.17 -9.83
N CYS A 26 -8.27 -1.30 -8.84
CA CYS A 26 -8.83 -1.38 -7.51
C CYS A 26 -9.85 -0.27 -7.25
N SER A 27 -10.82 -0.54 -6.36
CA SER A 27 -11.85 0.41 -5.97
C SER A 27 -12.29 0.21 -4.51
N GLY A 28 -13.12 1.13 -4.00
CA GLY A 28 -13.72 1.00 -2.67
C GLY A 28 -12.71 1.00 -1.53
N CYS A 29 -11.59 1.71 -1.70
CA CYS A 29 -10.51 1.73 -0.74
C CYS A 29 -10.87 2.51 0.53
N GLN A 30 -10.61 1.91 1.69
CA GLN A 30 -10.90 2.51 3.00
C GLN A 30 -9.89 2.04 4.06
N ILE A 31 -9.61 2.88 5.05
CA ILE A 31 -8.87 2.47 6.25
C ILE A 31 -9.84 1.70 7.16
N ILE A 32 -9.50 0.46 7.49
CA ILE A 32 -10.35 -0.44 8.29
C ILE A 32 -9.82 -0.69 9.70
N ASP A 33 -8.56 -0.33 9.96
CA ASP A 33 -7.93 -0.48 11.27
C ASP A 33 -6.90 0.63 11.47
N THR A 34 -6.96 1.27 12.63
CA THR A 34 -6.05 2.34 13.10
C THR A 34 -5.47 2.04 14.48
N GLU A 35 -5.72 0.84 15.02
CA GLU A 35 -5.28 0.46 16.36
C GLU A 35 -3.81 0.02 16.37
N GLY A 36 -3.10 0.37 17.44
CA GLY A 36 -1.75 -0.16 17.73
C GLY A 36 -0.74 0.03 16.59
N ASP A 37 -0.55 1.27 16.15
CA ASP A 37 0.38 1.68 15.08
C ASP A 37 0.16 0.95 13.74
N LYS A 38 -1.06 0.45 13.49
CA LYS A 38 -1.45 -0.13 12.20
C LYS A 38 -2.40 0.81 11.50
N PHE A 39 -2.09 1.16 10.26
CA PHE A 39 -3.01 1.76 9.31
C PHE A 39 -3.27 0.71 8.23
N ILE A 40 -4.31 -0.09 8.43
CA ILE A 40 -4.69 -1.12 7.45
C ILE A 40 -5.66 -0.50 6.45
N MET A 41 -5.24 -0.46 5.19
CA MET A 41 -6.11 -0.12 4.07
C MET A 41 -6.69 -1.40 3.48
N GLN A 42 -7.99 -1.42 3.22
CA GLN A 42 -8.67 -2.45 2.44
C GLN A 42 -9.13 -1.86 1.11
N CYS A 43 -8.96 -2.59 0.02
CA CYS A 43 -9.50 -2.28 -1.29
C CYS A 43 -10.17 -3.51 -1.91
N TYR A 44 -10.94 -3.28 -2.97
CA TYR A 44 -11.47 -4.31 -3.84
C TYR A 44 -10.74 -4.27 -5.19
N CYS A 45 -9.89 -5.27 -5.43
CA CYS A 45 -9.01 -5.38 -6.59
C CYS A 45 -9.29 -6.70 -7.31
N ASN A 46 -9.49 -6.71 -8.63
CA ASN A 46 -9.79 -7.92 -9.42
C ASN A 46 -10.87 -8.83 -8.78
N LEU A 47 -11.98 -8.21 -8.35
CA LEU A 47 -13.11 -8.87 -7.70
C LEU A 47 -12.81 -9.52 -6.32
N LYS A 48 -11.67 -9.18 -5.71
CA LYS A 48 -11.22 -9.70 -4.41
C LYS A 48 -10.99 -8.55 -3.44
N ARG A 49 -11.32 -8.77 -2.16
CA ARG A 49 -10.88 -7.87 -1.08
C ARG A 49 -9.42 -8.17 -0.73
N THR A 50 -8.60 -7.14 -0.72
CA THR A 50 -7.19 -7.22 -0.33
C THR A 50 -6.86 -6.12 0.67
N THR A 51 -5.85 -6.34 1.50
CA THR A 51 -5.47 -5.41 2.58
C THR A 51 -3.97 -5.21 2.61
N ILE A 52 -3.54 -4.00 2.95
CA ILE A 52 -2.13 -3.67 3.16
C ILE A 52 -1.96 -2.83 4.42
N ASN A 53 -0.92 -3.12 5.22
CA ASN A 53 -0.53 -2.29 6.34
C ASN A 53 0.38 -1.17 5.85
N LEU A 54 -0.13 0.05 5.84
CA LEU A 54 0.56 1.23 5.32
C LEU A 54 1.80 1.60 6.14
N ASN A 55 1.84 1.29 7.44
CA ASN A 55 3.01 1.54 8.30
C ASN A 55 4.26 0.76 7.87
N LEU A 56 4.11 -0.31 7.08
CA LEU A 56 5.24 -1.11 6.61
C LEU A 56 6.01 -0.44 5.46
N GLY A 57 5.36 0.44 4.70
CA GLY A 57 5.93 1.02 3.49
C GLY A 57 5.83 2.54 3.38
N ILE A 58 5.06 3.22 4.23
CA ILE A 58 5.04 4.68 4.30
C ILE A 58 5.91 5.13 5.47
N ARG A 59 6.86 6.03 5.19
CA ARG A 59 7.74 6.68 6.17
C ARG A 59 7.40 8.14 6.29
N ASN A 60 7.67 8.70 7.47
CA ASN A 60 7.63 10.14 7.71
C ASN A 60 9.07 10.61 7.98
N GLU A 61 9.61 11.44 7.10
CA GLU A 61 10.93 12.05 7.27
C GLU A 61 10.74 13.57 7.25
N ASP A 62 11.00 14.21 8.39
CA ASP A 62 10.85 15.65 8.60
C ASP A 62 9.46 16.22 8.22
N GLY A 63 8.40 15.46 8.51
CA GLY A 63 7.02 15.86 8.22
C GLY A 63 6.58 15.59 6.78
N VAL A 64 7.46 15.02 5.96
CA VAL A 64 7.16 14.62 4.58
C VAL A 64 6.95 13.11 4.54
N LEU A 65 5.87 12.68 3.87
CA LEU A 65 5.58 11.26 3.69
C LEU A 65 6.27 10.71 2.43
N TRP A 66 6.92 9.57 2.60
CA TRP A 66 7.70 8.88 1.57
C TRP A 66 7.30 7.42 1.48
N CYS A 67 7.46 6.85 0.28
CA CYS A 67 7.30 5.42 0.09
C CYS A 67 8.66 4.75 0.22
N SER A 68 8.77 3.86 1.21
CA SER A 68 9.95 3.02 1.33
C SER A 68 9.85 1.89 0.32
N TYR A 69 10.55 2.05 -0.78
CA TYR A 69 10.80 0.93 -1.68
C TYR A 69 11.76 -0.02 -0.98
N GLN A 70 11.23 -1.04 -0.30
CA GLN A 70 12.04 -2.19 0.03
C GLN A 70 12.42 -2.83 -1.30
N SER A 71 13.67 -2.63 -1.74
CA SER A 71 14.24 -3.54 -2.71
C SER A 71 14.00 -4.95 -2.17
N ALA A 72 13.47 -5.86 -3.01
CA ALA A 72 13.19 -7.25 -2.67
C ALA A 72 14.48 -8.06 -2.40
N SER A 73 15.39 -7.53 -1.59
CA SER A 73 16.76 -8.00 -1.38
C SER A 73 17.19 -7.88 0.10
N ARG A 74 16.25 -8.06 1.03
CA ARG A 74 16.57 -8.48 2.41
C ARG A 74 15.61 -9.57 2.88
N LEU A 75 15.61 -10.68 2.16
CA LEU A 75 15.43 -11.99 2.78
C LEU A 75 16.80 -12.37 3.35
N SER A 76 16.97 -12.21 4.66
CA SER A 76 18.06 -12.82 5.44
C SER A 76 17.79 -14.30 5.64
#